data_AF-W6L0U8-F1
#
_entry.id   AF-W6L0U8-F1
#
_cell.length_a   1.000
_cell.length_b   1.000
_cell.length_c   1.000
_cell.angle_alpha   90.00
_cell.angle_beta   90.00
_cell.angle_gamma   90.00
#
_symmetry.space_group_name_H-M   'P 1'
#
loop_
_entity.id
_entity.type
_entity.pdbx_description
1 polymer ?
#
loop_
_entity_poly.entity_id
_entity_poly.type
_entity_poly.pdbx_seq_one_letter_code
_entity_poly.pdbx_strand_id
1 'polypeptide(L)'
;MTRSIAFRGIDKLCRRLIACKANNALVEKVIGEGIRQRVVDADSLPLIAQRLSTTHGEWVLALEVLASERLDRHGIRRDDNIWKIIESGVPDAMESKAAAAASLRKIYGRKIASLNYPERGK
;
A
#
# COMPACT_ATOMS: atom_id res chain seq x y z
N MET A 1 25.45 6.61 -6.94
CA MET A 1 25.60 5.21 -7.39
C MET A 1 25.27 4.27 -6.22
N THR A 2 23.99 3.85 -6.07
CA THR A 2 23.54 2.66 -5.29
C THR A 2 22.01 2.63 -5.28
N ARG A 3 21.36 2.05 -6.31
CA ARG A 3 19.90 1.81 -6.28
C ARG A 3 19.47 0.45 -6.82
N SER A 4 20.30 -0.25 -7.60
CA SER A 4 19.93 -1.53 -8.22
C SER A 4 19.57 -2.65 -7.22
N ILE A 5 20.25 -2.70 -6.07
CA ILE A 5 20.02 -3.74 -5.04
C ILE A 5 18.67 -3.52 -4.33
N ALA A 6 18.31 -2.27 -4.03
CA ALA A 6 17.04 -1.94 -3.38
C ALA A 6 15.84 -2.29 -4.28
N PHE A 7 15.91 -2.01 -5.58
CA PHE A 7 14.84 -2.34 -6.53
C PHE A 7 14.57 -3.84 -6.66
N ARG A 8 15.63 -4.67 -6.71
CA ARG A 8 15.49 -6.13 -6.74
C ARG A 8 14.85 -6.66 -5.45
N GLY A 9 15.19 -6.06 -4.31
CA GLY A 9 14.57 -6.36 -3.02
C GLY A 9 13.07 -6.06 -3.03
N ILE A 10 12.68 -4.89 -3.53
CA ILE A 10 11.27 -4.46 -3.63
C ILE A 10 10.49 -5.39 -4.57
N ASP A 11 11.05 -5.77 -5.73
CA ASP A 11 10.40 -6.71 -6.65
C ASP A 11 10.13 -8.07 -6.01
N LYS A 12 11.16 -8.62 -5.34
CA LYS A 12 11.04 -9.90 -4.64
C LYS A 12 9.99 -9.81 -3.54
N LEU A 13 9.97 -8.72 -2.78
CA LEU A 13 8.96 -8.49 -1.75
C LEU A 13 7.54 -8.44 -2.35
N CYS A 14 7.33 -7.67 -3.41
CA CYS A 14 6.02 -7.54 -4.06
C CYS A 14 5.49 -8.89 -4.55
N ARG A 15 6.34 -9.70 -5.20
CA ARG A 15 5.96 -11.06 -5.64
C ARG A 15 5.56 -11.96 -4.46
N ARG A 16 6.28 -11.88 -3.34
CA ARG A 16 5.94 -12.64 -2.12
C ARG A 16 4.61 -12.18 -1.52
N LEU A 17 4.36 -10.88 -1.47
CA LEU A 17 3.10 -10.33 -0.98
C LEU A 17 1.93 -10.80 -1.86
N ILE A 18 2.07 -10.74 -3.19
CA ILE A 18 1.05 -11.20 -4.14
C ILE A 18 0.77 -12.70 -3.96
N ALA A 19 1.81 -13.52 -3.80
CA ALA A 19 1.65 -14.95 -3.54
C ALA A 19 0.92 -15.25 -2.23
N CYS A 20 0.91 -14.31 -1.28
CA CYS A 20 0.27 -14.45 0.03
C CYS A 20 -1.05 -13.68 0.16
N LYS A 21 -1.53 -13.00 -0.89
CA LYS A 21 -2.62 -12.00 -0.80
C LYS A 21 -3.95 -12.49 -0.21
N ALA A 22 -4.21 -13.79 -0.25
CA ALA A 22 -5.42 -14.38 0.36
C ALA A 22 -5.27 -14.67 1.86
N ASN A 23 -4.10 -14.39 2.46
CA ASN A 23 -3.80 -14.70 3.86
C ASN A 23 -3.10 -13.52 4.54
N ASN A 24 -3.89 -12.73 5.27
CA ASN A 24 -3.43 -11.54 5.97
C ASN A 24 -2.28 -11.81 6.96
N ALA A 25 -2.30 -12.98 7.64
CA ALA A 25 -1.23 -13.33 8.57
C ALA A 25 0.11 -13.56 7.85
N LEU A 26 0.07 -14.11 6.63
CA LEU A 26 1.26 -14.25 5.79
C LEU A 26 1.72 -12.90 5.21
N VAL A 27 0.80 -12.04 4.78
CA VAL A 27 1.12 -10.67 4.36
C VAL A 27 1.86 -9.92 5.48
N GLU A 28 1.30 -9.93 6.69
CA GLU A 28 1.92 -9.35 7.90
C GLU A 28 3.32 -9.91 8.18
N LYS A 29 3.49 -11.24 8.03
CA LYS A 29 4.79 -11.89 8.20
C LYS A 29 5.80 -11.41 7.14
N VAL A 30 5.39 -11.33 5.88
CA VAL A 30 6.25 -10.87 4.77
C VAL A 30 6.66 -9.41 4.96
N ILE A 31 5.75 -8.55 5.40
CA ILE A 31 6.06 -7.14 5.72
C ILE A 31 7.10 -7.09 6.84
N GLY A 32 6.87 -7.80 7.95
CA GLY A 32 7.82 -7.83 9.08
C GLY A 32 9.20 -8.37 8.70
N GLU A 33 9.28 -9.35 7.80
CA GLU A 33 10.55 -9.79 7.22
C GLU A 33 11.20 -8.73 6.33
N GLY A 34 10.42 -8.05 5.49
CA GLY A 34 10.88 -6.95 4.65
C GLY A 34 11.46 -5.79 5.46
N ILE A 35 10.85 -5.45 6.60
CA ILE A 35 11.38 -4.45 7.54
C ILE A 35 12.73 -4.90 8.11
N ARG A 36 12.82 -6.13 8.62
CA ARG A 36 14.07 -6.68 9.16
C ARG A 36 15.20 -6.74 8.12
N GLN A 37 14.85 -6.96 6.85
CA GLN A 37 15.78 -6.97 5.73
C GLN A 37 16.10 -5.58 5.17
N ARG A 38 15.54 -4.50 5.75
CA ARG A 38 15.69 -3.11 5.28
C ARG A 38 15.22 -2.91 3.84
N VAL A 39 14.18 -3.64 3.45
CA VAL A 39 13.49 -3.48 2.17
C VAL A 39 12.22 -2.64 2.35
N VAL A 40 11.59 -2.70 3.54
CA VAL A 40 10.42 -1.90 3.89
C VAL A 40 10.83 -0.83 4.90
N ASP A 41 10.79 0.42 4.46
CA ASP A 41 10.99 1.61 5.27
C ASP A 41 10.16 2.77 4.71
N ALA A 42 10.28 3.96 5.29
CA ALA A 42 9.49 5.12 4.87
C ALA A 42 9.79 5.56 3.42
N ASP A 43 11.02 5.34 2.94
CA ASP A 43 11.47 5.75 1.61
C ASP A 43 11.04 4.74 0.54
N SER A 44 10.99 3.45 0.89
CA SER A 44 10.62 2.37 -0.03
C SER A 44 9.11 2.10 -0.07
N LEU A 45 8.36 2.49 0.96
CA LEU A 45 6.91 2.25 1.04
C LEU A 45 6.12 2.85 -0.13
N PRO A 46 6.39 4.08 -0.62
CA PRO A 46 5.74 4.61 -1.82
C PRO A 46 5.99 3.75 -3.07
N LEU A 47 7.21 3.21 -3.22
CA LEU A 47 7.57 2.37 -4.36
C LEU A 47 6.91 0.99 -4.29
N ILE A 48 6.80 0.42 -3.08
CA ILE A 48 6.07 -0.82 -2.85
C ILE A 48 4.59 -0.63 -3.19
N ALA A 49 3.97 0.45 -2.70
CA ALA A 49 2.59 0.80 -2.97
C ALA A 49 2.33 0.99 -4.48
N GLN A 50 3.22 1.70 -5.19
CA GLN A 50 3.14 1.90 -6.63
C GLN A 50 3.21 0.57 -7.40
N ARG A 51 4.14 -0.31 -7.04
CA ARG A 51 4.29 -1.59 -7.73
C ARG A 51 3.09 -2.50 -7.53
N LEU A 52 2.59 -2.61 -6.31
CA LEU A 52 1.43 -3.43 -6.02
C LEU A 52 0.19 -2.87 -6.73
N SER A 53 -0.10 -1.58 -6.58
CA SER A 53 -1.31 -0.97 -7.15
C SER A 53 -1.25 -0.81 -8.67
N THR A 54 -0.23 -0.15 -9.22
CA THR A 54 -0.17 0.22 -10.63
C THR A 54 0.44 -0.86 -11.51
N THR A 55 1.57 -1.46 -11.09
CA THR A 55 2.28 -2.45 -11.93
C THR A 55 1.59 -3.80 -11.92
N HIS A 56 1.06 -4.22 -10.78
CA HIS A 56 0.41 -5.53 -10.62
C HIS A 56 -1.12 -5.48 -10.57
N GLY A 57 -1.72 -4.29 -10.48
CA GLY A 57 -3.19 -4.14 -10.37
C GLY A 57 -3.76 -4.57 -9.00
N GLU A 58 -2.91 -4.86 -8.02
CA GLU A 58 -3.25 -5.37 -6.70
C GLU A 58 -3.43 -4.21 -5.70
N TRP A 59 -4.29 -3.25 -6.04
CA TRP A 59 -4.52 -2.05 -5.23
C TRP A 59 -5.09 -2.36 -3.84
N VAL A 60 -5.88 -3.43 -3.70
CA VAL A 60 -6.38 -3.91 -2.40
C VAL A 60 -5.23 -4.36 -1.51
N LEU A 61 -4.31 -5.17 -2.05
CA LEU A 61 -3.12 -5.62 -1.33
C LEU A 61 -2.21 -4.43 -0.97
N ALA A 62 -2.10 -3.42 -1.85
CA ALA A 62 -1.36 -2.21 -1.54
C ALA A 62 -1.97 -1.46 -0.34
N LEU A 63 -3.30 -1.39 -0.24
CA LEU A 63 -4.00 -0.84 0.93
C LEU A 63 -3.78 -1.68 2.19
N GLU A 64 -3.79 -3.01 2.08
CA GLU A 64 -3.49 -3.92 3.20
C GLU A 64 -2.07 -3.73 3.73
N VAL A 65 -1.08 -3.60 2.83
CA VAL A 65 0.30 -3.31 3.20
C VAL A 65 0.39 -1.99 3.95
N LEU A 66 -0.31 -0.95 3.49
CA LEU A 66 -0.37 0.33 4.19
C LEU A 66 -1.12 0.21 5.53
N ALA A 67 -2.14 -0.63 5.64
CA ALA A 67 -2.86 -0.84 6.90
C ALA A 67 -2.10 -1.72 7.91
N SER A 68 -0.94 -2.26 7.55
CA SER A 68 -0.22 -3.22 8.38
C SER A 68 0.24 -2.63 9.71
N GLU A 69 -0.08 -3.34 10.80
CA GLU A 69 0.36 -2.98 12.15
C GLU A 69 1.89 -3.08 12.31
N ARG A 70 2.58 -3.83 11.45
CA ARG A 70 4.04 -3.93 11.48
C ARG A 70 4.68 -2.59 11.18
N LEU A 71 4.09 -1.78 10.29
CA LEU A 71 4.61 -0.44 10.02
C LEU A 71 4.55 0.41 11.29
N ASP A 72 3.43 0.37 12.02
CA ASP A 72 3.25 1.14 13.25
C ASP A 72 4.17 0.67 14.37
N ARG A 73 4.26 -0.65 14.60
CA ARG A 73 5.14 -1.24 15.63
C ARG A 73 6.62 -0.93 15.40
N HIS A 74 7.02 -0.73 14.14
CA HIS A 74 8.39 -0.38 13.76
C HIS A 74 8.59 1.13 13.52
N GLY A 75 7.57 1.97 13.77
CA GLY A 75 7.66 3.43 13.62
C GLY A 75 7.84 3.90 12.17
N ILE A 76 7.46 3.08 11.19
CA ILE A 76 7.56 3.41 9.77
C ILE A 76 6.40 4.34 9.40
N ARG A 77 6.75 5.59 9.12
CA ARG A 77 5.77 6.60 8.69
C ARG A 77 5.33 6.36 7.26
N ARG A 78 4.05 6.61 7.01
CA ARG A 78 3.44 6.63 5.69
C ARG A 78 3.53 8.05 5.16
N ASP A 79 4.10 8.23 3.97
CA ASP A 79 4.11 9.54 3.32
C ASP A 79 2.67 9.97 3.01
N ASP A 80 2.37 11.24 3.28
CA ASP A 80 1.04 11.82 3.15
C ASP A 80 0.54 11.86 1.69
N ASN A 81 1.35 11.51 0.69
CA ASN A 81 0.98 11.45 -0.73
C ASN A 81 0.84 10.03 -1.29
N ILE A 82 1.12 8.96 -0.52
CA ILE A 82 1.02 7.59 -1.04
C ILE A 82 -0.41 7.26 -1.50
N TRP A 83 -1.43 7.88 -0.90
CA TRP A 83 -2.83 7.69 -1.32
C TRP A 83 -3.05 8.02 -2.80
N LYS A 84 -2.39 9.06 -3.35
CA LYS A 84 -2.48 9.42 -4.78
C LYS A 84 -1.92 8.32 -5.68
N ILE A 85 -0.86 7.64 -5.22
CA ILE A 85 -0.28 6.49 -5.92
C ILE A 85 -1.30 5.36 -5.95
N ILE A 86 -1.92 5.04 -4.81
CA ILE A 86 -2.94 3.99 -4.74
C ILE A 86 -4.10 4.30 -5.68
N GLU A 87 -4.65 5.51 -5.64
CA GLU A 87 -5.78 5.92 -6.48
C GLU A 87 -5.50 5.73 -7.97
N SER A 88 -4.27 6.01 -8.42
CA SER A 88 -3.88 5.82 -9.83
C SER A 88 -3.93 4.35 -10.29
N GLY A 89 -3.87 3.38 -9.36
CA GLY A 89 -4.00 1.96 -9.64
C GLY A 89 -5.40 1.39 -9.39
N VAL A 90 -6.35 2.19 -8.90
CA VAL A 90 -7.73 1.73 -8.65
C VAL A 90 -8.50 1.73 -9.98
N PRO A 91 -9.21 0.64 -10.33
CA PRO A 91 -10.06 0.61 -11.52
C PRO A 91 -11.11 1.73 -11.53
N ASP A 92 -11.48 2.20 -12.72
CA ASP A 92 -12.50 3.24 -12.90
C ASP A 92 -13.92 2.69 -12.73
N ALA A 93 -14.16 2.09 -11.57
CA ALA A 93 -15.45 1.60 -11.12
C ALA A 93 -15.82 2.31 -9.80
N MET A 94 -17.06 2.77 -9.69
CA MET A 94 -17.53 3.54 -8.53
C MET A 94 -17.33 2.77 -7.21
N GLU A 95 -17.60 1.46 -7.23
CA GLU A 95 -17.43 0.57 -6.06
C GLU A 95 -15.96 0.47 -5.63
N SER A 96 -15.04 0.27 -6.59
CA SER A 96 -13.59 0.20 -6.33
C SER A 96 -13.07 1.51 -5.76
N LYS A 97 -13.48 2.64 -6.34
CA LYS A 97 -13.12 3.98 -5.86
C LYS A 97 -13.64 4.25 -4.44
N ALA A 98 -14.90 3.91 -4.17
CA ALA A 98 -15.50 4.05 -2.84
C ALA A 98 -14.81 3.17 -1.80
N ALA A 99 -14.49 1.91 -2.15
CA ALA A 99 -13.77 0.99 -1.28
C ALA A 99 -12.35 1.48 -0.96
N ALA A 100 -11.61 1.96 -1.97
CA ALA A 100 -10.29 2.54 -1.78
C ALA A 100 -10.35 3.77 -0.85
N ALA A 101 -11.28 4.69 -1.09
CA ALA A 101 -11.49 5.88 -0.27
C ALA A 101 -11.79 5.53 1.19
N ALA A 102 -12.67 4.55 1.42
CA ALA A 102 -13.02 4.11 2.77
C ALA A 102 -11.79 3.53 3.51
N SER A 103 -10.97 2.73 2.84
CA SER A 103 -9.73 2.18 3.41
C SER A 103 -8.68 3.26 3.67
N LEU A 104 -8.46 4.18 2.75
CA LEU A 104 -7.52 5.29 2.91
C LEU A 104 -7.91 6.20 4.08
N ARG A 105 -9.20 6.50 4.25
CA ARG A 105 -9.71 7.25 5.41
C ARG A 105 -9.42 6.54 6.74
N LYS A 106 -9.42 5.20 6.78
CA LYS A 106 -9.03 4.44 7.99
C LYS A 106 -7.53 4.55 8.27
N ILE A 107 -6.69 4.53 7.24
CA ILE A 107 -5.23 4.54 7.36
C ILE A 107 -4.69 5.93 7.75
N TYR A 108 -5.19 6.99 7.10
CA TYR A 108 -4.68 8.36 7.27
C TYR A 108 -5.61 9.27 8.10
N GLY A 109 -6.78 8.77 8.50
CA GLY A 109 -7.76 9.55 9.26
C GLY A 109 -8.32 10.75 8.50
N ARG A 110 -8.66 11.82 9.23
CA ARG A 110 -9.27 13.05 8.68
C ARG A 110 -8.37 13.84 7.72
N LYS A 111 -7.07 13.53 7.63
CA LYS A 111 -6.17 14.17 6.65
C LYS A 111 -6.65 14.00 5.20
N ILE A 112 -7.46 12.97 4.97
CA ILE A 112 -8.01 12.58 3.66
C ILE A 112 -9.42 13.17 3.41
N ALA A 113 -9.87 14.14 4.20
CA ALA A 113 -11.18 14.80 4.04
C ALA A 113 -11.40 15.48 2.67
N SER A 114 -10.36 15.65 1.84
CA SER A 114 -10.46 16.14 0.47
C SER A 114 -10.84 15.07 -0.56
N LEU A 115 -10.95 13.79 -0.18
CA LEU A 115 -11.48 12.73 -1.05
C LEU A 115 -13.00 12.81 -1.11
N ASN A 116 -13.50 13.88 -1.76
CA ASN A 116 -14.89 14.01 -2.19
C ASN A 116 -15.14 13.02 -3.33
N TYR A 117 -15.32 11.75 -2.99
CA TYR A 117 -16.03 10.83 -3.87
C TYR A 117 -17.51 11.18 -3.76
N PRO A 118 -18.24 11.32 -4.89
CA PRO A 118 -19.64 11.72 -4.86
C PRO A 118 -20.42 10.73 -3.99
N GLU A 119 -20.84 11.20 -2.82
CA GLU A 119 -21.77 10.45 -1.99
C GLU A 119 -23.08 10.34 -2.77
N ARG A 120 -23.49 9.09 -3.02
CA ARG A 120 -24.82 8.66 -3.46
C ARG A 120 -25.63 9.76 -4.16
N GLY A 121 -25.62 9.75 -5.50
CA GLY A 121 -26.73 10.30 -6.26
C GLY A 121 -28.03 9.71 -5.70
N LYS A 122 -28.85 10.56 -5.11
CA LYS A 122 -30.26 10.27 -4.82
C LYS A 122 -31.01 10.06 -6.12
#